data_AF-A0A016SN87-F1
#
_entry.id   AF-A0A016SN87-F1
#
_cell.length_a   1.000
_cell.length_b   1.000
_cell.length_c   1.000
_cell.angle_alpha   90.00
_cell.angle_beta   90.00
_cell.angle_gamma   90.00
#
_symmetry.space_group_name_H-M   'P 1'
#
loop_
_entity.id
_entity.type
_entity.pdbx_description
1 polymer ?
#
loop_
_entity_poly.entity_id
_entity_poly.type
_entity_poly.pdbx_seq_one_letter_code
_entity_poly.pdbx_strand_id
1 'polypeptide(L)'
;MNAVPPKRFTAIGTNEVDDDMAAALSLGPSFAVSPKVDSSTVDRALCGLHQCAHRLRWRLQTGPTVLDRQSTVISSMPSPARGIKLPKPSSEVDSRIASVEIAIQRIYLSETTQAYRTNLTPSEQRGITKLLRSKDRLRYTVGDKCGSFVVMPQSMDKNITNRALSDSSTYCETTMAAFS
;
A
#
# COMPACT_ATOMS: atom_id res chain seq x y z
N MET A 1 -24.28 -7.38 23.15
CA MET A 1 -25.07 -7.03 21.95
C MET A 1 -24.11 -6.91 20.78
N ASN A 2 -24.05 -7.91 19.91
CA ASN A 2 -23.13 -7.90 18.77
C ASN A 2 -23.79 -7.06 17.66
N ALA A 3 -23.37 -5.80 17.54
CA ALA A 3 -23.79 -4.96 16.43
C ALA A 3 -23.33 -5.63 15.14
N VAL A 4 -24.27 -6.08 14.32
CA VAL A 4 -23.96 -6.57 12.96
C VAL A 4 -23.34 -5.37 12.22
N PRO A 5 -22.08 -5.47 11.75
CA PRO A 5 -21.46 -4.36 11.05
C PRO A 5 -22.33 -3.98 9.84
N PRO A 6 -22.50 -2.68 9.55
CA PRO A 6 -23.33 -2.24 8.44
C PRO A 6 -22.81 -2.86 7.15
N LYS A 7 -23.71 -3.36 6.29
CA LYS A 7 -23.34 -4.00 5.02
C LYS A 7 -22.50 -3.03 4.17
N ARG A 8 -21.21 -3.31 4.02
CA ARG A 8 -20.25 -2.46 3.27
C ARG A 8 -19.99 -2.94 1.85
N PHE A 9 -20.95 -3.66 1.25
CA PHE A 9 -20.83 -4.12 -0.12
C PHE A 9 -22.15 -4.22 -0.88
N THR A 10 -22.06 -4.13 -2.20
CA THR A 10 -23.16 -4.33 -3.16
C THR A 10 -22.73 -5.35 -4.20
N ALA A 11 -23.52 -6.40 -4.40
CA ALA A 11 -23.32 -7.37 -5.49
C ALA A 11 -24.29 -7.06 -6.63
N ILE A 12 -23.79 -6.92 -7.85
CA ILE A 12 -24.57 -6.58 -9.04
C ILE A 12 -24.48 -7.75 -10.02
N GLY A 13 -25.64 -8.29 -10.41
CA GLY A 13 -25.71 -9.31 -11.45
C GLY A 13 -25.02 -10.64 -11.11
N THR A 14 -24.81 -10.93 -9.82
CA THR A 14 -24.18 -12.17 -9.35
C THR A 14 -24.81 -12.67 -8.06
N ASN A 15 -25.00 -13.98 -7.99
CA ASN A 15 -25.40 -14.71 -6.78
C ASN A 15 -24.24 -15.57 -6.23
N GLU A 16 -23.02 -15.37 -6.73
CA GLU A 16 -21.84 -16.15 -6.35
C GLU A 16 -21.24 -15.73 -4.99
N VAL A 17 -21.77 -14.67 -4.37
CA VAL A 17 -21.32 -14.17 -3.07
C VAL A 17 -22.02 -14.94 -1.96
N ASP A 18 -21.28 -15.81 -1.27
CA ASP A 18 -21.75 -16.54 -0.09
C ASP A 18 -21.64 -15.72 1.20
N ASP A 19 -22.14 -16.27 2.33
CA ASP A 19 -22.14 -15.57 3.62
C ASP A 19 -20.72 -15.28 4.16
N ASP A 20 -19.75 -16.18 3.92
CA ASP A 20 -18.36 -15.97 4.33
C ASP A 20 -17.73 -14.82 3.51
N MET A 21 -17.96 -14.79 2.19
CA MET A 21 -17.52 -13.72 1.29
C MET A 21 -18.18 -12.40 1.67
N ALA A 22 -19.49 -12.42 2.01
CA ALA A 22 -20.22 -11.25 2.46
C ALA A 22 -19.66 -10.70 3.78
N ALA A 23 -19.27 -11.56 4.72
CA ALA A 23 -18.61 -11.15 5.96
C ALA A 23 -17.26 -10.46 5.67
N ALA A 24 -16.42 -11.05 4.81
CA ALA A 24 -15.14 -10.45 4.42
C ALA A 24 -15.32 -9.09 3.71
N LEU A 25 -16.28 -8.98 2.79
CA LEU A 25 -16.57 -7.70 2.10
C LEU A 25 -17.15 -6.64 3.05
N SER A 26 -17.83 -7.06 4.12
CA SER A 26 -18.42 -6.15 5.10
C SER A 26 -17.38 -5.45 5.99
N LEU A 27 -16.13 -5.97 6.05
CA LEU A 27 -15.00 -5.25 6.65
C LEU A 27 -14.74 -3.91 5.94
N GLY A 28 -14.97 -3.88 4.63
CA GLY A 28 -14.84 -2.71 3.77
C GLY A 28 -13.40 -2.42 3.30
N PRO A 29 -13.22 -1.50 2.35
CA PRO A 29 -11.94 -1.30 1.66
C PRO A 29 -10.83 -0.72 2.54
N SER A 30 -11.19 0.00 3.60
CA SER A 30 -10.23 0.61 4.53
C SER A 30 -9.76 -0.35 5.62
N PHE A 31 -10.26 -1.59 5.64
CA PHE A 31 -9.84 -2.55 6.65
C PHE A 31 -8.44 -3.07 6.34
N ALA A 32 -7.54 -2.94 7.32
CA ALA A 32 -6.20 -3.50 7.24
C ALA A 32 -6.13 -4.82 8.01
N VAL A 33 -5.75 -5.89 7.33
CA VAL A 33 -5.44 -7.16 8.00
C VAL A 33 -4.12 -6.99 8.73
N SER A 34 -4.08 -7.34 10.01
CA SER A 34 -2.85 -7.34 10.79
C SER A 34 -1.91 -8.41 10.23
N PRO A 35 -0.77 -8.05 9.62
CA PRO A 35 0.16 -9.04 9.12
C PRO A 35 0.81 -9.78 10.29
N LYS A 36 1.25 -11.02 10.04
CA LYS A 36 2.10 -11.73 10.99
C LYS A 36 3.45 -11.01 11.11
N VAL A 37 3.92 -10.85 12.34
CA VAL A 37 5.25 -10.33 12.60
C VAL A 37 6.28 -11.42 12.30
N ASP A 38 6.93 -11.31 11.15
CA ASP A 38 8.02 -12.18 10.71
C ASP A 38 9.35 -11.42 10.71
N SER A 39 10.47 -12.13 10.60
CA SER A 39 11.82 -11.54 10.51
C SER A 39 11.92 -10.50 9.39
N SER A 40 11.27 -10.75 8.24
CA SER A 40 11.23 -9.82 7.11
C SER A 40 10.57 -8.47 7.44
N THR A 41 9.66 -8.43 8.42
CA THR A 41 9.00 -7.20 8.88
C THR A 41 9.98 -6.38 9.72
N VAL A 42 10.78 -7.04 10.55
CA VAL A 42 11.86 -6.39 11.32
C VAL A 42 12.93 -5.84 10.39
N ASP A 43 13.36 -6.63 9.42
CA ASP A 43 14.38 -6.20 8.45
C ASP A 43 13.93 -4.95 7.68
N ARG A 44 12.65 -4.89 7.28
CA ARG A 44 12.07 -3.69 6.65
C ARG A 44 12.06 -2.49 7.61
N ALA A 45 11.69 -2.70 8.87
CA ALA A 45 11.70 -1.63 9.88
C ALA A 45 13.12 -1.09 10.13
N LEU A 46 14.11 -1.98 10.29
CA LEU A 46 15.52 -1.62 10.45
C LEU A 46 16.06 -0.91 9.20
N CYS A 47 15.73 -1.39 8.01
CA CYS A 47 16.11 -0.73 6.75
C CYS A 47 15.52 0.69 6.67
N GLY A 48 14.24 0.86 7.01
CA GLY A 48 13.60 2.18 7.05
C GLY A 48 14.23 3.12 8.08
N LEU A 49 14.63 2.59 9.24
CA LEU A 49 15.36 3.33 10.26
C LEU A 49 16.75 3.77 9.77
N HIS A 50 17.50 2.89 9.09
CA HIS A 50 18.79 3.23 8.49
C HIS A 50 18.67 4.28 7.39
N GLN A 51 17.63 4.20 6.54
CA GLN A 51 17.32 5.23 5.56
C GLN A 51 16.99 6.58 6.23
N CYS A 52 16.24 6.55 7.33
CA CYS A 52 15.97 7.73 8.13
C CYS A 52 17.25 8.34 8.71
N ALA A 53 18.10 7.51 9.33
CA ALA A 53 19.38 7.91 9.87
C ALA A 53 20.28 8.54 8.79
N HIS A 54 20.35 7.92 7.61
CA HIS A 54 21.10 8.45 6.47
C HIS A 54 20.62 9.86 6.09
N ARG A 55 19.30 10.06 5.95
CA ARG A 55 18.71 11.38 5.64
C ARG A 55 18.94 12.40 6.74
N LEU A 56 18.84 12.01 8.01
CA LEU A 56 19.08 12.89 9.16
C LEU A 56 20.54 13.35 9.22
N ARG A 57 21.51 12.42 9.04
CA ARG A 57 22.93 12.77 9.01
C ARG A 57 23.24 13.74 7.87
N TRP A 58 22.63 13.53 6.69
CA TRP A 58 22.78 14.45 5.56
C TRP A 58 22.23 15.85 5.87
N ARG A 59 21.05 15.93 6.49
CA ARG A 59 20.44 17.21 6.89
C ARG A 59 21.30 17.96 7.93
N LEU A 60 21.84 17.26 8.93
CA LEU A 60 22.72 17.86 9.93
C LEU A 60 24.02 18.40 9.31
N GLN A 61 24.59 17.70 8.32
CA GLN A 61 25.83 18.11 7.66
C GLN A 61 25.64 19.23 6.65
N THR A 62 24.50 19.24 5.96
CA THR A 62 24.19 20.26 4.95
C THR A 62 23.66 21.56 5.59
N GLY A 63 23.21 21.49 6.85
CA GLY A 63 22.61 22.63 7.56
C GLY A 63 21.15 22.87 7.19
N PRO A 64 20.51 23.94 7.74
CA PRO A 64 19.16 24.33 7.34
C PRO A 64 19.11 24.60 5.83
N THR A 65 17.96 24.30 5.23
CA THR A 65 17.67 24.31 3.78
C THR A 65 17.69 25.72 3.18
N VAL A 66 18.69 26.52 3.51
CA VAL A 66 18.97 27.78 2.85
C VAL A 66 19.72 27.43 1.57
N LEU A 67 19.20 27.89 0.43
CA LEU A 67 19.84 27.81 -0.87
C LEU A 67 21.24 28.41 -0.76
N ASP A 68 22.25 27.56 -0.60
CA ASP A 68 23.63 27.99 -0.80
C ASP A 68 23.78 28.29 -2.29
N ARG A 69 24.07 29.56 -2.60
CA ARG A 69 24.16 30.08 -3.96
C ARG A 69 25.21 29.31 -4.77
N GLN A 70 26.26 28.81 -4.12
CA GLN A 70 27.28 27.96 -4.75
C GLN A 70 26.76 26.56 -5.05
N SER A 71 26.09 25.90 -4.08
CA SER A 71 25.48 24.58 -4.29
C SER A 71 24.44 24.54 -5.43
N THR A 72 23.68 25.62 -5.62
CA THR A 72 22.67 25.76 -6.68
C THR A 72 23.32 25.89 -8.07
N VAL A 73 24.40 26.66 -8.16
CA VAL A 73 25.19 26.81 -9.40
C VAL A 73 25.93 25.51 -9.76
N ILE A 74 26.41 24.77 -8.77
CA ILE A 74 27.08 23.48 -8.99
C ILE A 74 26.07 22.40 -9.41
N SER A 75 24.86 22.39 -8.84
CA SER A 75 23.79 21.44 -9.22
C SER A 75 23.23 21.67 -10.62
N SER A 76 23.38 22.87 -11.20
CA SER A 76 22.94 23.22 -12.55
C SER A 76 24.02 22.98 -13.61
N MET A 77 25.23 22.59 -13.21
CA MET A 77 26.29 22.23 -14.15
C MET A 77 26.02 20.83 -14.73
N PRO A 78 26.21 20.63 -16.05
CA PRO A 78 25.97 19.36 -16.74
C PRO A 78 26.98 18.27 -16.39
N SER A 79 27.97 18.57 -15.54
CA SER A 79 29.00 17.63 -15.11
C SER A 79 28.51 16.75 -13.96
N PRO A 80 28.80 15.44 -13.97
CA PRO A 80 28.33 14.54 -12.92
C PRO A 80 28.85 15.02 -11.56
N ALA A 81 27.93 15.15 -10.60
CA ALA A 81 28.26 15.46 -9.22
C ALA A 81 29.35 14.47 -8.74
N ARG A 82 30.38 15.00 -8.05
CA ARG A 82 31.45 14.17 -7.45
C ARG A 82 30.81 13.01 -6.69
N GLY A 83 31.40 11.81 -6.86
CA GLY A 83 30.83 10.51 -6.47
C GLY A 83 30.12 10.45 -5.11
N ILE A 84 29.22 9.47 -4.97
CA ILE A 84 28.34 9.27 -3.82
C ILE A 84 29.14 9.39 -2.51
N LYS A 85 28.91 10.49 -1.77
CA LYS A 85 29.54 10.71 -0.46
C LYS A 85 28.66 10.13 0.62
N LEU A 86 29.25 9.30 1.49
CA LEU A 86 28.56 8.80 2.67
C LEU A 86 28.51 9.90 3.74
N PRO A 87 27.37 10.15 4.40
CA PRO A 87 27.30 11.10 5.50
C PRO A 87 28.20 10.63 6.65
N LYS A 88 28.91 11.59 7.28
CA LYS A 88 29.69 11.32 8.50
C LYS A 88 28.81 10.78 9.64
N PRO A 89 29.32 9.88 10.49
CA PRO A 89 28.62 9.47 11.70
C PRO A 89 28.44 10.65 12.66
N SER A 90 27.37 10.61 13.44
CA SER A 90 27.04 11.65 14.43
C SER A 90 26.61 10.96 15.71
N SER A 91 27.38 11.15 16.78
CA SER A 91 27.15 10.49 18.07
C SER A 91 25.73 10.70 18.61
N GLU A 92 25.14 11.88 18.40
CA GLU A 92 23.76 12.17 18.82
C GLU A 92 22.72 11.37 18.01
N VAL A 93 22.87 11.30 16.69
CA VAL A 93 21.95 10.53 15.84
C VAL A 93 22.14 9.04 16.10
N ASP A 94 23.38 8.58 16.15
CA ASP A 94 23.72 7.17 16.24
C ASP A 94 23.27 6.57 17.58
N SER A 95 23.38 7.31 18.68
CA SER A 95 22.86 6.88 19.99
C SER A 95 21.33 6.74 20.02
N ARG A 96 20.60 7.69 19.42
CA ARG A 96 19.13 7.62 19.31
C ARG A 96 18.68 6.48 18.39
N ILE A 97 19.36 6.30 17.26
CA ILE A 97 19.08 5.20 16.32
C ILE A 97 19.33 3.85 16.99
N ALA A 98 20.45 3.66 17.68
CA ALA A 98 20.74 2.43 18.41
C ALA A 98 19.68 2.12 19.49
N SER A 99 19.20 3.15 20.21
CA SER A 99 18.09 2.98 21.18
C SER A 99 16.81 2.46 20.51
N VAL A 100 16.47 2.99 19.33
CA VAL A 100 15.30 2.56 18.56
C VAL A 100 15.51 1.15 18.00
N GLU A 101 16.70 0.80 17.50
CA GLU A 101 17.02 -0.56 17.04
C GLU A 101 16.83 -1.60 18.14
N ILE A 102 17.34 -1.32 19.35
CA ILE A 102 17.17 -2.18 20.52
C ILE A 102 15.68 -2.31 20.87
N ALA A 103 14.92 -1.21 20.83
CA ALA A 103 13.48 -1.25 21.10
C ALA A 103 12.72 -2.10 20.08
N ILE A 104 13.02 -1.96 18.78
CA ILE A 104 12.43 -2.77 17.71
C ILE A 104 12.72 -4.26 17.92
N GLN A 105 13.97 -4.61 18.21
CA GLN A 105 14.37 -6.01 18.46
C GLN A 105 13.68 -6.59 19.69
N ARG A 106 13.55 -5.82 20.78
CA ARG A 106 12.83 -6.24 21.99
C ARG A 106 11.36 -6.52 21.71
N ILE A 107 10.68 -5.61 21.00
CA ILE A 107 9.27 -5.79 20.61
C ILE A 107 9.13 -7.04 19.75
N TYR A 108 10.00 -7.22 18.75
CA TYR A 108 9.98 -8.42 17.92
C TYR A 108 10.12 -9.71 18.74
N LEU A 109 11.10 -9.79 19.63
CA LEU A 109 11.27 -10.98 20.48
C LEU A 109 10.02 -11.23 21.33
N SER A 110 9.42 -10.19 21.91
CA SER A 110 8.17 -10.33 22.66
C SER A 110 6.99 -10.79 21.80
N GLU A 111 6.90 -10.36 20.54
CA GLU A 111 5.84 -10.76 19.62
C GLU A 111 6.06 -12.18 19.07
N THR A 112 7.30 -12.59 18.80
CA THR A 112 7.61 -13.96 18.33
C THR A 112 7.29 -15.04 19.35
N THR A 113 7.33 -14.70 20.64
CA THR A 113 6.95 -15.62 21.72
C THR A 113 5.44 -15.73 21.91
N GLN A 114 4.66 -14.78 21.38
CA GLN A 114 3.22 -14.81 21.45
C GLN A 114 2.61 -15.56 20.26
N ALA A 115 1.50 -16.24 20.50
CA ALA A 115 0.70 -16.81 19.42
C ALA A 115 0.13 -15.68 18.55
N TYR A 116 0.29 -15.81 17.23
CA TYR A 116 -0.21 -14.83 16.25
C TYR A 116 -1.69 -14.52 16.48
N ARG A 117 -2.00 -13.23 16.68
CA ARG A 117 -3.36 -12.72 16.82
C ARG A 117 -3.78 -12.03 15.53
N THR A 118 -4.68 -12.68 14.79
CA THR A 118 -5.35 -12.07 13.64
C THR A 118 -6.51 -11.20 14.11
N ASN A 119 -6.72 -10.07 13.44
CA ASN A 119 -7.92 -9.24 13.62
C ASN A 119 -9.10 -9.71 12.76
N LEU A 120 -9.01 -10.91 12.17
CA LEU A 120 -10.05 -11.54 11.36
C LEU A 120 -10.73 -12.69 12.13
N THR A 121 -12.04 -12.78 11.95
CA THR A 121 -12.80 -13.98 12.33
C THR A 121 -12.52 -15.13 11.35
N PRO A 122 -12.76 -16.39 11.75
CA PRO A 122 -12.60 -17.53 10.86
C PRO A 122 -13.46 -17.47 9.59
N SER A 123 -14.66 -16.88 9.66
CA SER A 123 -15.55 -16.68 8.50
C SER A 123 -14.97 -15.66 7.53
N GLU A 124 -14.45 -14.54 8.02
CA GLU A 124 -13.81 -13.53 7.16
C GLU A 124 -12.55 -14.07 6.49
N GLN A 125 -11.73 -14.86 7.22
CA GLN A 125 -10.53 -15.46 6.64
C GLN A 125 -10.87 -16.47 5.52
N ARG A 126 -11.90 -17.30 5.72
CA ARG A 126 -12.43 -18.16 4.65
C ARG A 126 -13.00 -17.33 3.49
N GLY A 127 -13.74 -16.26 3.81
CA GLY A 127 -14.30 -15.33 2.85
C GLY A 127 -13.25 -14.71 1.94
N ILE A 128 -12.16 -14.19 2.51
CA ILE A 128 -11.02 -13.64 1.75
C ILE A 128 -10.42 -14.70 0.83
N THR A 129 -10.22 -15.92 1.34
CA THR A 129 -9.67 -17.02 0.53
C THR A 129 -10.59 -17.37 -0.65
N LYS A 130 -11.90 -17.39 -0.41
CA LYS A 130 -12.92 -17.65 -1.46
C LYS A 130 -12.96 -16.52 -2.48
N LEU A 131 -12.93 -15.25 -2.05
CA LEU A 131 -12.88 -14.08 -2.93
C LEU A 131 -11.62 -14.09 -3.82
N LEU A 132 -10.45 -14.43 -3.26
CA LEU A 132 -9.21 -14.54 -4.03
C LEU A 132 -9.29 -15.63 -5.11
N ARG A 133 -9.94 -16.77 -4.82
CA ARG A 133 -10.18 -17.83 -5.81
C ARG A 133 -11.16 -17.42 -6.90
N SER A 134 -12.11 -16.54 -6.59
CA SER A 134 -13.11 -16.05 -7.54
C SER A 134 -12.66 -14.83 -8.35
N LYS A 135 -11.41 -14.35 -8.19
CA LYS A 135 -10.87 -13.14 -8.86
C LYS A 135 -11.00 -13.16 -10.39
N ASP A 136 -10.94 -14.32 -11.02
CA ASP A 136 -11.05 -14.43 -12.48
C ASP A 136 -12.51 -14.33 -12.97
N ARG A 137 -13.47 -14.61 -12.09
CA ARG A 137 -14.92 -14.58 -12.39
C ARG A 137 -15.59 -13.32 -11.91
N LEU A 138 -15.12 -12.77 -10.79
CA LEU A 138 -15.69 -11.60 -10.12
C LEU A 138 -14.69 -10.45 -10.13
N ARG A 139 -15.20 -9.27 -10.46
CA ARG A 139 -14.48 -8.01 -10.31
C ARG A 139 -14.91 -7.34 -9.02
N TYR A 140 -13.92 -6.88 -8.26
CA TYR A 140 -14.09 -6.13 -7.02
C TYR A 140 -13.65 -4.69 -7.26
N THR A 141 -14.53 -3.72 -6.99
CA THR A 141 -14.24 -2.29 -7.12
C THR A 141 -14.70 -1.56 -5.87
N VAL A 142 -14.22 -0.34 -5.66
CA VAL A 142 -14.70 0.55 -4.59
C VAL A 142 -15.66 1.55 -5.22
N GLY A 143 -16.88 1.59 -4.72
CA GLY A 143 -17.89 2.54 -5.19
C GLY A 143 -17.55 3.96 -4.76
N ASP A 144 -17.50 4.87 -5.73
CA ASP A 144 -17.16 6.28 -5.55
C ASP A 144 -18.04 6.99 -4.49
N LYS A 145 -19.35 6.73 -4.51
CA LYS A 145 -20.32 7.42 -3.64
C LYS A 145 -20.35 6.94 -2.19
N CYS A 146 -20.06 5.67 -1.95
CA CYS A 146 -20.32 5.03 -0.64
C CYS A 146 -19.07 4.46 0.01
N GLY A 147 -17.92 4.47 -0.68
CA GLY A 147 -16.69 3.84 -0.20
C GLY A 147 -16.85 2.34 0.10
N SER A 148 -17.90 1.70 -0.42
CA SER A 148 -18.23 0.30 -0.22
C SER A 148 -17.72 -0.54 -1.38
N PHE A 149 -17.56 -1.85 -1.16
CA PHE A 149 -17.21 -2.74 -2.26
C PHE A 149 -18.38 -2.91 -3.23
N VAL A 150 -18.09 -2.86 -4.52
CA VAL A 150 -19.00 -3.26 -5.58
C VAL A 150 -18.44 -4.50 -6.24
N VAL A 151 -19.24 -5.57 -6.24
CA VAL A 151 -18.88 -6.88 -6.79
C VAL A 151 -19.76 -7.15 -7.99
N MET A 152 -19.15 -7.52 -9.12
CA MET A 152 -19.88 -7.86 -10.34
C MET A 152 -19.14 -8.95 -11.14
N PRO A 153 -19.83 -9.73 -11.98
CA PRO A 153 -19.16 -10.66 -12.89
C PRO A 153 -18.19 -9.93 -13.82
N GLN A 154 -17.02 -10.53 -14.04
CA GLN A 154 -16.02 -9.97 -14.95
C GLN A 154 -16.54 -9.92 -16.40
N SER A 155 -17.38 -10.86 -16.80
CA SER A 155 -18.07 -10.84 -18.10
C SER A 155 -18.99 -9.64 -18.26
N MET A 156 -19.74 -9.30 -17.20
CA MET A 156 -20.62 -8.12 -17.19
C MET A 156 -19.81 -6.84 -17.28
N ASP A 157 -18.76 -6.70 -16.47
CA ASP A 157 -17.87 -5.54 -16.48
C ASP A 157 -17.21 -5.33 -17.86
N LYS A 158 -16.73 -6.41 -18.49
CA LYS A 158 -16.19 -6.39 -19.86
C LYS A 158 -17.25 -5.96 -20.87
N ASN A 159 -18.46 -6.49 -20.78
CA ASN A 159 -19.55 -6.12 -21.70
C ASN A 159 -19.94 -4.64 -21.57
N ILE A 160 -20.03 -4.12 -20.34
CA ILE A 160 -20.30 -2.69 -20.07
C ILE A 160 -19.17 -1.84 -20.66
N THR A 161 -17.92 -2.20 -20.39
CA THR A 161 -16.75 -1.48 -20.89
C THR A 161 -16.69 -1.47 -22.41
N ASN A 162 -16.88 -2.62 -23.06
CA ASN A 162 -16.86 -2.72 -24.52
C ASN A 162 -17.98 -1.91 -25.16
N ARG A 163 -19.17 -1.90 -24.57
CA ARG A 163 -20.30 -1.08 -25.06
C ARG A 163 -20.03 0.42 -24.92
N ALA A 164 -19.35 0.82 -23.85
CA ALA A 164 -18.94 2.21 -23.65
C ALA A 164 -17.82 2.62 -24.64
N LEU A 165 -16.88 1.72 -24.92
CA LEU A 165 -15.79 1.97 -25.88
C LEU A 165 -16.25 1.96 -27.33
N SER A 166 -17.31 1.22 -27.66
CA SER A 166 -17.90 1.21 -29.00
C SER A 166 -18.70 2.48 -29.32
N ASP A 167 -18.86 3.39 -28.36
CA ASP A 167 -19.54 4.66 -28.58
C ASP A 167 -18.66 5.61 -29.41
N SER A 168 -18.89 5.59 -30.72
CA SER A 168 -18.20 6.44 -31.70
C SER A 168 -18.40 7.94 -31.50
N SER A 169 -19.37 8.37 -30.68
CA SER A 169 -19.57 9.79 -30.35
C SER A 169 -18.58 10.30 -29.31
N THR A 170 -18.06 9.40 -28.46
CA THR A 170 -17.14 9.72 -27.37
C THR A 170 -15.71 9.28 -27.67
N TYR A 171 -15.55 8.10 -28.29
CA TYR A 171 -14.25 7.49 -28.55
C TYR A 171 -14.07 7.21 -30.04
N CYS A 172 -12.86 7.43 -30.55
CA CYS A 172 -12.46 7.14 -31.94
C CYS A 172 -11.12 6.41 -31.92
N GLU A 173 -10.92 5.48 -32.85
CA GLU A 173 -9.64 4.80 -33.01
C GLU A 173 -8.56 5.82 -33.38
N THR A 174 -7.47 5.84 -32.61
CA THR A 174 -6.34 6.72 -32.89
C THR A 174 -5.42 6.06 -33.91
N THR A 175 -5.25 6.70 -35.06
CA THR A 175 -4.27 6.31 -36.08
C THR A 175 -2.90 6.97 -35.85
N MET A 176 -1.82 6.36 -36.36
CA MET A 176 -0.45 6.91 -36.35
C MET A 176 -0.34 8.38 -36.80
N ALA A 177 -1.23 8.83 -37.68
CA ALA A 177 -1.31 10.21 -38.14
C ALA A 177 -1.69 11.24 -37.06
N ALA A 178 -2.22 10.80 -35.91
CA ALA A 178 -2.52 11.69 -34.79
C ALA A 178 -1.28 12.01 -33.93
N PHE A 179 -0.16 11.30 -34.14
CA PHE A 179 1.08 11.44 -33.39
C PHE A 179 2.25 11.98 -34.22
N SER A 180 2.00 12.41 -35.46
CA SER A 180 2.96 13.07 -36.37
C SER A 180 2.81 14.58 -36.32
#